data_AF-A0A7K1CMK6-F1
#
_entry.id   AF-A0A7K1CMK6-F1
#
_cell.length_a   1.000
_cell.length_b   1.000
_cell.length_c   1.000
_cell.angle_alpha   90.00
_cell.angle_beta   90.00
_cell.angle_gamma   90.00
#
_symmetry.space_group_name_H-M   'P 1'
#
loop_
_entity.id
_entity.type
_entity.pdbx_description
1 polymer ?
#
loop_
_entity_poly.entity_id
_entity_poly.type
_entity_poly.pdbx_seq_one_letter_code
_entity_poly.pdbx_strand_id
1 'polypeptide(L)'
;MPSNAWLPVIEDLMLPPSSSKSTLIKMLPLPNGQIMVINSDANPGRGGGIALYTSKGVPNPSWAPVVDKVSANAFTPGKSYTVSGKQLSGLTQGAQYGDEFENATNYPLVRIVNTGTHHVFYATTSGFSNTSIAPMAPSTFDFTIGKNFENGPSKMYVVANGIASKPIDVTITGGSKK
;
A
#
# COMPACT_ATOMS: atom_id res chain seq x y z
N MET A 1 27.75 -8.30 0.36
CA MET A 1 26.30 -8.63 0.38
C MET A 1 25.54 -7.35 0.63
N PRO A 2 24.46 -7.03 -0.10
CA PRO A 2 23.87 -5.72 0.01
C PRO A 2 23.01 -5.67 1.30
N SER A 3 23.18 -4.66 2.16
CA SER A 3 22.53 -4.50 3.49
C SER A 3 21.15 -3.82 3.44
N ASN A 4 20.30 -3.99 4.45
CA ASN A 4 19.09 -3.17 4.62
C ASN A 4 19.47 -1.67 4.60
N ALA A 5 18.56 -0.82 4.13
CA ALA A 5 18.83 0.60 3.94
C ALA A 5 17.77 1.48 4.59
N TRP A 6 18.24 2.56 5.21
CA TRP A 6 17.44 3.68 5.67
C TRP A 6 17.69 4.86 4.74
N LEU A 7 16.62 5.45 4.22
CA LEU A 7 16.68 6.66 3.42
C LEU A 7 15.98 7.78 4.17
N PRO A 8 16.69 8.83 4.61
CA PRO A 8 16.05 10.00 5.19
C PRO A 8 15.24 10.72 4.11
N VAL A 9 14.03 11.16 4.46
CA VAL A 9 13.25 12.09 3.64
C VAL A 9 13.63 13.49 4.13
N ILE A 10 14.31 14.24 3.26
CA ILE A 10 14.73 15.61 3.58
C ILE A 10 13.53 16.51 3.32
N GLU A 11 12.80 16.86 4.38
CA GLU A 11 11.73 17.87 4.36
C GLU A 11 12.27 19.16 5.02
N ASP A 12 12.08 20.31 4.37
CA ASP A 12 12.30 21.67 4.93
C ASP A 12 11.21 22.05 5.97
N LEU A 13 10.30 21.13 6.27
CA LEU A 13 9.21 21.30 7.22
C LEU A 13 9.64 20.84 8.62
N MET A 14 10.64 21.51 9.19
CA MET A 14 10.92 21.42 10.62
C MET A 14 9.77 22.10 11.38
N LEU A 15 8.79 21.32 11.84
CA LEU A 15 7.80 21.84 12.78
C LEU A 15 8.47 22.27 14.09
N PRO A 16 8.01 23.38 14.73
CA PRO A 16 8.62 23.87 15.95
C PRO A 16 8.45 22.87 17.10
N PRO A 17 9.39 22.87 18.06
CA PRO A 17 9.39 21.91 19.14
C PRO A 17 8.17 22.08 20.05
N SER A 18 7.38 21.02 20.24
CA SER A 18 6.38 20.97 21.33
C SER A 18 6.81 19.96 22.40
N SER A 19 6.73 20.40 23.65
CA SER A 19 7.29 19.73 24.82
C SER A 19 6.38 18.66 25.42
N SER A 20 5.90 17.71 24.60
CA SER A 20 5.06 16.62 25.10
C SER A 20 5.79 15.29 24.99
N LYS A 21 6.23 14.78 26.14
CA LYS A 21 6.87 13.46 26.25
C LYS A 21 5.83 12.33 26.13
N SER A 22 5.89 11.57 25.05
CA SER A 22 5.59 10.13 24.92
C SER A 22 6.29 9.68 23.64
N THR A 23 6.84 8.46 23.55
CA THR A 23 7.73 8.07 22.44
C THR A 23 7.09 8.25 21.06
N LEU A 24 7.72 9.09 20.24
CA LEU A 24 7.17 9.70 19.02
C LEU A 24 7.47 8.92 17.73
N ILE A 25 7.59 7.58 17.81
CA ILE A 25 7.86 6.74 16.64
C ILE A 25 6.53 6.26 16.04
N LYS A 26 6.25 6.69 14.82
CA LYS A 26 5.10 6.21 14.04
C LYS A 26 5.61 5.39 12.88
N MET A 27 4.99 4.23 12.65
CA MET A 27 5.36 3.36 11.53
C MET A 27 4.16 3.14 10.63
N LEU A 28 4.38 3.20 9.31
CA LEU A 28 3.37 2.90 8.32
C LEU A 28 3.94 1.95 7.27
N PRO A 29 3.45 0.70 7.19
CA PRO A 29 3.74 -0.19 6.07
C PRO A 29 3.23 0.43 4.77
N LEU A 30 4.12 0.65 3.81
CA LEU A 30 3.79 1.22 2.53
C LEU A 30 3.41 0.13 1.52
N PRO A 31 2.55 0.42 0.53
CA PRO A 31 2.11 -0.57 -0.45
C PRO A 31 3.22 -1.13 -1.37
N ASN A 32 4.43 -0.57 -1.29
CA ASN A 32 5.61 -1.06 -1.99
C ASN A 32 6.51 -1.96 -1.10
N GLY A 33 6.11 -2.23 0.14
CA GLY A 33 6.85 -3.06 1.10
C GLY A 33 7.89 -2.31 1.94
N GLN A 34 8.09 -1.01 1.71
CA GLN A 34 8.88 -0.17 2.61
C GLN A 34 8.08 0.15 3.88
N ILE A 35 8.78 0.54 4.95
CA ILE A 35 8.15 1.10 6.14
C ILE A 35 8.51 2.58 6.21
N MET A 36 7.51 3.46 6.24
CA MET A 36 7.72 4.84 6.62
C MET A 36 7.82 4.92 8.14
N VAL A 37 8.88 5.54 8.64
CA VAL A 37 9.11 5.77 10.06
C VAL A 37 9.19 7.27 10.29
N ILE A 38 8.34 7.77 11.17
CA ILE A 38 8.38 9.15 11.63
C ILE A 38 8.90 9.13 13.05
N ASN A 39 9.97 9.86 13.33
CA ASN A 39 10.40 10.18 14.68
C ASN A 39 10.15 11.67 14.90
N SER A 40 9.29 12.01 15.86
CA SER A 40 8.97 13.41 16.15
C SER A 40 9.76 14.00 17.33
N ASP A 41 10.91 13.43 17.72
CA ASP A 41 11.77 14.05 18.75
C ASP A 41 12.06 15.52 18.39
N ALA A 42 11.43 16.39 19.17
CA ALA A 42 11.40 17.84 18.99
C ALA A 42 12.72 18.51 19.41
N ASN A 43 13.65 17.79 20.04
CA ASN A 43 14.89 18.41 20.50
C ASN A 43 15.78 18.83 19.31
N PRO A 44 16.12 20.14 19.18
CA PRO A 44 17.08 20.59 18.19
C PRO A 44 18.42 19.85 18.42
N GLY A 45 18.90 19.13 17.41
CA GLY A 45 20.13 18.33 17.48
C GLY A 45 19.95 16.84 17.79
N ARG A 46 18.72 16.33 18.01
CA ARG A 46 18.44 14.87 18.17
C ARG A 46 17.74 14.20 16.98
N GLY A 47 17.50 14.92 15.89
CA GLY A 47 17.18 14.31 14.60
C GLY A 47 15.76 13.72 14.48
N GLY A 48 14.73 14.47 14.89
CA GLY A 48 13.38 14.21 14.42
C GLY A 48 13.32 14.27 12.88
N GLY A 49 12.52 13.41 12.25
CA GLY A 49 12.44 13.31 10.80
C GLY A 49 11.62 12.12 10.29
N ILE A 50 11.43 12.07 8.97
CA ILE A 50 10.79 10.97 8.26
C ILE A 50 11.88 10.15 7.56
N ALA A 51 11.82 8.83 7.67
CA ALA A 51 12.72 7.93 6.95
C ALA A 51 11.95 6.76 6.34
N LEU A 52 12.47 6.25 5.23
CA LEU A 52 11.99 5.02 4.61
C LEU A 52 12.96 3.88 4.92
N TYR A 53 12.43 2.83 5.54
CA TYR A 53 13.14 1.58 5.70
C TYR A 53 12.84 0.64 4.55
N THR A 54 13.89 0.15 3.88
CA THR A 54 13.79 -0.87 2.85
C THR A 54 14.36 -2.18 3.37
N SER A 55 13.47 -3.10 3.71
CA SER A 55 13.84 -4.47 4.07
C SER A 55 14.30 -5.24 2.84
N LYS A 56 15.30 -6.12 3.00
CA LYS A 56 15.66 -7.14 1.99
C LYS A 56 15.01 -8.49 2.23
N GLY A 57 14.26 -8.62 3.33
CA GLY A 57 13.44 -9.80 3.55
C GLY A 57 12.35 -9.90 2.49
N VAL A 58 12.11 -11.11 2.00
CA VAL A 58 10.98 -11.40 1.12
C VAL A 58 9.85 -11.95 1.99
N PRO A 59 8.63 -11.38 1.93
CA PRO A 59 7.50 -11.92 2.66
C PRO A 59 7.24 -13.38 2.27
N ASN A 60 6.76 -14.20 3.21
CA ASN A 60 6.33 -15.55 2.87
C ASN A 60 5.20 -15.47 1.83
N PRO A 61 5.30 -16.17 0.68
CA PRO A 61 4.27 -16.13 -0.36
C PRO A 61 2.86 -16.49 0.14
N SER A 62 2.73 -17.29 1.21
CA SER A 62 1.42 -17.63 1.79
C SER A 62 0.72 -16.46 2.49
N TRP A 63 1.43 -15.36 2.75
CA TRP A 63 0.86 -14.14 3.36
C TRP A 63 0.21 -13.21 2.35
N ALA A 64 0.46 -13.41 1.05
CA ALA A 64 -0.04 -12.54 0.01
C ALA A 64 -1.57 -12.65 -0.15
N PRO A 65 -2.26 -11.55 -0.49
CA PRO A 65 -3.64 -11.60 -0.95
C PRO A 65 -3.83 -12.59 -2.10
N VAL A 66 -4.89 -13.39 -2.05
CA VAL A 66 -5.24 -14.34 -3.11
C VAL A 66 -6.47 -13.81 -3.84
N VAL A 67 -6.29 -13.43 -5.10
CA VAL A 67 -7.39 -12.99 -5.96
C VAL A 67 -7.95 -14.19 -6.71
N ASP A 68 -9.22 -14.51 -6.46
CA ASP A 68 -9.93 -15.60 -7.14
C ASP A 68 -10.61 -15.10 -8.42
N LYS A 69 -11.20 -13.88 -8.39
CA LYS A 69 -11.89 -13.30 -9.54
C LYS A 69 -11.85 -11.77 -9.52
N VAL A 70 -11.73 -11.18 -10.71
CA VAL A 70 -11.99 -9.77 -10.99
C VAL A 70 -13.16 -9.69 -11.95
N SER A 71 -14.05 -8.71 -11.78
CA SER A 71 -15.28 -8.61 -12.60
C SER A 71 -15.01 -8.36 -14.09
N ALA A 72 -13.83 -7.86 -14.44
CA ALA A 72 -13.35 -7.68 -15.81
C ALA A 72 -11.82 -7.76 -15.88
N ASN A 73 -11.28 -7.84 -17.11
CA ASN A 73 -9.85 -7.72 -17.40
C ASN A 73 -9.51 -6.48 -18.27
N ALA A 74 -10.52 -5.74 -18.70
CA ALA A 74 -10.39 -4.46 -19.38
C ALA A 74 -11.09 -3.39 -18.54
N PHE A 75 -10.36 -2.33 -18.19
CA PHE A 75 -10.86 -1.29 -17.32
C PHE A 75 -10.94 0.07 -18.02
N THR A 76 -12.00 0.81 -17.70
CA THR A 76 -12.23 2.16 -18.19
C THR A 76 -12.10 3.16 -17.04
N PRO A 77 -11.38 4.27 -17.22
CA PRO A 77 -11.33 5.33 -16.23
C PRO A 77 -12.73 5.82 -15.81
N GLY A 78 -12.88 6.10 -14.52
CA GLY A 78 -14.15 6.51 -13.91
C GLY A 78 -15.17 5.39 -13.71
N LYS A 79 -14.84 4.14 -14.06
CA LYS A 79 -15.67 2.97 -13.78
C LYS A 79 -15.14 2.18 -12.57
N SER A 80 -16.06 1.50 -11.92
CA SER A 80 -15.80 0.64 -10.77
C SER A 80 -15.93 -0.83 -11.15
N TYR A 81 -15.11 -1.66 -10.52
CA TYR A 81 -15.00 -3.10 -10.75
C TYR A 81 -14.88 -3.80 -9.40
N THR A 82 -15.23 -5.08 -9.34
CA THR A 82 -15.25 -5.85 -8.10
C THR A 82 -14.16 -6.91 -8.12
N VAL A 83 -13.49 -7.09 -6.99
CA VAL A 83 -12.57 -8.21 -6.72
C VAL A 83 -13.21 -9.12 -5.68
N SER A 84 -13.07 -10.43 -5.87
CA SER A 84 -13.33 -11.43 -4.85
C SER A 84 -12.13 -12.34 -4.68
N GLY A 85 -11.90 -12.79 -3.46
CA GLY A 85 -10.77 -13.65 -3.14
C GLY A 85 -10.67 -13.94 -1.66
N LYS A 86 -9.46 -14.27 -1.21
CA LYS A 86 -9.18 -14.63 0.17
C LYS A 86 -8.04 -13.79 0.72
N GLN A 87 -8.14 -13.43 2.00
CA GLN A 87 -7.11 -12.68 2.70
C GLN A 87 -6.77 -11.37 1.97
N LEU A 88 -7.76 -10.75 1.33
CA LEU A 88 -7.55 -9.52 0.54
C LEU A 88 -7.06 -8.37 1.42
N SER A 89 -7.41 -8.41 2.71
CA SER A 89 -6.98 -7.49 3.76
C SER A 89 -5.65 -7.85 4.41
N GLY A 90 -4.95 -8.89 3.93
CA GLY A 90 -3.71 -9.36 4.55
C GLY A 90 -3.96 -10.15 5.84
N LEU A 91 -2.90 -10.26 6.66
CA LEU A 91 -2.86 -11.12 7.86
C LEU A 91 -2.58 -10.36 9.16
N THR A 92 -2.45 -9.04 9.07
CA THR A 92 -2.12 -8.20 10.22
C THR A 92 -2.96 -6.93 10.15
N GLN A 93 -3.22 -6.31 11.30
CA GLN A 93 -3.81 -4.98 11.29
C GLN A 93 -2.84 -3.95 10.67
N GLY A 94 -1.53 -4.18 10.71
CA GLY A 94 -0.52 -3.29 10.16
C GLY A 94 0.59 -3.05 11.17
N ALA A 95 0.97 -1.80 11.36
CA ALA A 95 1.94 -1.44 12.39
C ALA A 95 1.24 -1.04 13.69
N GLN A 96 1.74 -1.59 14.79
CA GLN A 96 1.37 -1.22 16.16
C GLN A 96 2.66 -0.86 16.91
N TYR A 97 2.66 0.27 17.61
CA TYR A 97 3.79 0.71 18.42
C TYR A 97 3.27 1.20 19.77
N GLY A 98 3.41 0.38 20.81
CA GLY A 98 2.79 0.67 22.11
C GLY A 98 1.26 0.64 22.00
N ASP A 99 0.61 1.61 22.63
CA ASP A 99 -0.84 1.82 22.70
C ASP A 99 -1.34 2.99 21.84
N GLU A 100 -0.45 3.77 21.21
CA GLU A 100 -0.80 4.83 20.26
C GLU A 100 -0.34 4.52 18.82
N PHE A 101 -0.87 5.31 17.87
CA PHE A 101 -0.42 5.30 16.47
C PHE A 101 -0.50 3.95 15.76
N GLU A 102 -1.55 3.18 16.07
CA GLU A 102 -1.91 1.98 15.33
C GLU A 102 -2.34 2.35 13.90
N ASN A 103 -1.49 2.03 12.92
CA ASN A 103 -1.73 2.36 11.53
C ASN A 103 -2.25 1.13 10.79
N ALA A 104 -3.58 1.07 10.69
CA ALA A 104 -4.27 0.00 10.00
C ALA A 104 -3.94 0.00 8.50
N THR A 105 -3.43 -1.12 7.99
CA THR A 105 -3.11 -1.34 6.56
C THR A 105 -3.77 -2.60 6.02
N ASN A 106 -4.77 -3.11 6.73
CA ASN A 106 -5.64 -4.22 6.34
C ASN A 106 -6.82 -3.78 5.44
N TYR A 107 -6.71 -2.62 4.80
CA TYR A 107 -7.62 -2.15 3.78
C TYR A 107 -6.98 -2.41 2.40
N PRO A 108 -7.50 -3.37 1.62
CA PRO A 108 -6.90 -3.75 0.35
C PRO A 108 -6.80 -2.54 -0.58
N LEU A 109 -5.66 -2.38 -1.23
CA LEU A 109 -5.45 -1.42 -2.30
C LEU A 109 -5.32 -2.15 -3.63
N VAL A 110 -5.69 -1.49 -4.73
CA VAL A 110 -5.43 -1.98 -6.08
C VAL A 110 -4.33 -1.14 -6.71
N ARG A 111 -3.20 -1.77 -6.98
CA ARG A 111 -2.06 -1.18 -7.69
C ARG A 111 -2.06 -1.64 -9.14
N ILE A 112 -2.03 -0.69 -10.08
CA ILE A 112 -1.90 -0.93 -11.51
C ILE A 112 -0.54 -0.42 -11.97
N VAL A 113 0.21 -1.25 -12.69
CA VAL A 113 1.49 -0.88 -13.29
C VAL A 113 1.35 -0.97 -14.81
N ASN A 114 1.47 0.16 -15.49
CA ASN A 114 1.43 0.19 -16.95
C ASN A 114 2.69 -0.48 -17.52
N THR A 115 2.52 -1.40 -18.47
CA THR A 115 3.65 -2.20 -18.99
C THR A 115 4.56 -1.39 -19.91
N GLY A 116 4.01 -0.40 -20.63
CA GLY A 116 4.77 0.42 -21.57
C GLY A 116 5.50 1.58 -20.91
N THR A 117 4.83 2.30 -19.99
CA THR A 117 5.41 3.48 -19.33
C THR A 117 6.05 3.18 -17.98
N HIS A 118 5.77 2.01 -17.41
CA HIS A 118 6.16 1.60 -16.06
C HIS A 118 5.61 2.49 -14.94
N HIS A 119 4.68 3.40 -15.25
CA HIS A 119 4.02 4.22 -14.23
C HIS A 119 3.12 3.36 -13.34
N VAL A 120 3.10 3.73 -12.05
CA VAL A 120 2.33 3.06 -11.01
C VAL A 120 1.14 3.93 -10.62
N PHE A 121 -0.04 3.34 -10.62
CA PHE A 121 -1.28 3.96 -10.22
C PHE A 121 -1.95 3.15 -9.11
N TYR A 122 -2.66 3.84 -8.23
CA TYR A 122 -3.48 3.21 -7.20
C TYR A 122 -4.95 3.57 -7.44
N ALA A 123 -5.79 2.55 -7.58
CA ALA A 123 -7.23 2.73 -7.74
C ALA A 123 -7.88 2.92 -6.37
N THR A 124 -8.94 3.73 -6.31
CA THR A 124 -9.68 3.96 -5.06
C THR A 124 -10.53 2.75 -4.74
N THR A 125 -10.39 2.19 -3.55
CA THR A 125 -11.09 0.98 -3.10
C THR A 125 -12.23 1.29 -2.13
N SER A 126 -13.32 0.54 -2.19
CA SER A 126 -14.53 0.73 -1.38
C SER A 126 -15.34 -0.57 -1.26
N GLY A 127 -16.47 -0.54 -0.54
CA GLY A 127 -17.44 -1.64 -0.56
C GLY A 127 -16.92 -2.98 -0.01
N PHE A 128 -16.00 -2.92 0.96
CA PHE A 128 -15.43 -4.13 1.57
C PHE A 128 -16.51 -4.94 2.28
N SER A 129 -16.69 -6.20 1.92
CA SER A 129 -17.63 -7.10 2.63
C SER A 129 -17.13 -7.49 4.02
N ASN A 130 -15.80 -7.58 4.19
CA ASN A 130 -15.13 -7.61 5.49
C ASN A 130 -13.65 -7.24 5.31
N THR A 131 -12.98 -6.92 6.42
CA THR A 131 -11.53 -6.66 6.48
C THR A 131 -10.80 -7.64 7.40
N SER A 132 -11.26 -8.90 7.40
CA SER A 132 -10.70 -9.95 8.25
C SER A 132 -9.22 -10.17 7.97
N ILE A 133 -8.44 -10.32 9.05
CA ILE A 133 -7.03 -10.71 9.01
C ILE A 133 -6.84 -12.21 9.24
N ALA A 134 -7.93 -12.97 9.36
CA ALA A 134 -7.86 -14.41 9.52
C ALA A 134 -7.35 -15.05 8.21
N PRO A 135 -6.42 -16.01 8.28
CA PRO A 135 -5.91 -16.70 7.09
C PRO A 135 -7.04 -17.28 6.26
N MET A 136 -6.94 -17.12 4.94
CA MET A 136 -7.88 -17.66 3.96
C MET A 136 -9.33 -17.15 4.08
N ALA A 137 -9.60 -16.12 4.89
CA ALA A 137 -10.94 -15.54 5.01
C ALA A 137 -11.39 -14.94 3.66
N PRO A 138 -12.56 -15.37 3.12
CA PRO A 138 -13.04 -14.83 1.86
C PRO A 138 -13.58 -13.42 2.04
N SER A 139 -13.29 -12.55 1.08
CA SER A 139 -13.85 -11.20 1.05
C SER A 139 -13.95 -10.66 -0.37
N THR A 140 -14.67 -9.56 -0.50
CA THR A 140 -14.91 -8.84 -1.74
C THR A 140 -14.76 -7.35 -1.49
N PHE A 141 -14.37 -6.61 -2.52
CA PHE A 141 -14.37 -5.15 -2.49
C PHE A 141 -14.43 -4.59 -3.91
N ASP A 142 -14.80 -3.33 -4.03
CA ASP A 142 -14.84 -2.60 -5.29
C ASP A 142 -13.62 -1.68 -5.43
N PHE A 143 -13.18 -1.44 -6.65
CA PHE A 143 -12.15 -0.47 -6.97
C PHE A 143 -12.55 0.37 -8.18
N THR A 144 -12.19 1.66 -8.15
CA THR A 144 -12.52 2.62 -9.21
C THR A 144 -11.25 3.10 -9.89
N ILE A 145 -11.22 3.01 -11.23
CA ILE A 145 -10.07 3.47 -12.02
C ILE A 145 -10.05 5.00 -12.06
N GLY A 146 -8.92 5.58 -11.68
CA GLY A 146 -8.72 7.03 -11.72
C GLY A 146 -8.71 7.56 -13.16
N LYS A 147 -9.20 8.79 -13.35
CA LYS A 147 -9.28 9.44 -14.67
C LYS A 147 -7.91 9.65 -15.34
N ASN A 148 -6.85 9.69 -14.54
CA ASN A 148 -5.47 9.89 -14.99
C ASN A 148 -4.77 8.60 -15.43
N PHE A 149 -5.40 7.43 -15.30
CA PHE A 149 -4.78 6.15 -15.65
C PHE A 149 -4.49 6.10 -17.15
N GLU A 150 -3.29 5.63 -17.47
CA GLU A 150 -2.78 5.55 -18.84
C GLU A 150 -3.31 4.32 -19.55
N ASN A 151 -3.59 4.47 -20.85
CA ASN A 151 -3.99 3.34 -21.68
C ASN A 151 -2.90 2.28 -21.81
N GLY A 152 -3.36 1.04 -22.05
CA GLY A 152 -2.53 -0.04 -22.52
C GLY A 152 -2.45 -1.23 -21.55
N PRO A 153 -1.72 -2.28 -21.97
CA PRO A 153 -1.50 -3.47 -21.16
C PRO A 153 -0.85 -3.11 -19.83
N SER A 154 -1.39 -3.65 -18.75
CA SER A 154 -0.96 -3.34 -17.38
C SER A 154 -0.99 -4.59 -16.51
N LYS A 155 -0.24 -4.56 -15.40
CA LYS A 155 -0.31 -5.57 -14.34
C LYS A 155 -1.09 -5.01 -13.16
N MET A 156 -2.13 -5.71 -12.73
CA MET A 156 -2.90 -5.42 -11.53
C MET A 156 -2.41 -6.26 -10.35
N TYR A 157 -2.38 -5.64 -9.18
CA TYR A 157 -2.07 -6.29 -7.91
C TYR A 157 -3.07 -5.83 -6.85
N VAL A 158 -3.53 -6.76 -6.01
CA VAL A 158 -4.15 -6.42 -4.72
C VAL A 158 -3.04 -6.37 -3.68
N VAL A 159 -2.99 -5.31 -2.90
CA VAL A 159 -1.93 -5.06 -1.92
C VAL A 159 -2.54 -4.84 -0.54
N ALA A 160 -2.05 -5.56 0.46
CA ALA A 160 -2.38 -5.35 1.87
C ALA A 160 -1.15 -5.57 2.74
N ASN A 161 -1.01 -4.80 3.83
CA ASN A 161 0.17 -4.81 4.71
C ASN A 161 1.53 -4.72 3.96
N GLY A 162 1.57 -4.02 2.81
CA GLY A 162 2.76 -3.92 1.96
C GLY A 162 3.11 -5.18 1.14
N ILE A 163 2.28 -6.21 1.18
CA ILE A 163 2.45 -7.47 0.43
C ILE A 163 1.46 -7.48 -0.74
N ALA A 164 1.98 -7.68 -1.95
CA ALA A 164 1.18 -7.76 -3.17
C ALA A 164 0.77 -9.21 -3.49
N SER A 165 -0.41 -9.36 -4.09
CA SER A 165 -0.85 -10.59 -4.73
C SER A 165 0.06 -10.99 -5.91
N LYS A 166 -0.19 -12.16 -6.50
CA LYS A 166 0.30 -12.46 -7.84
C LYS A 166 -0.22 -11.41 -8.85
N PRO A 167 0.57 -11.08 -9.89
CA PRO A 167 0.14 -10.15 -10.93
C PRO A 167 -1.03 -10.71 -11.73
N ILE A 168 -1.96 -9.85 -12.11
CA ILE A 168 -3.07 -10.16 -13.01
C ILE A 168 -2.91 -9.29 -14.25
N ASP A 169 -2.97 -9.92 -15.43
CA ASP A 169 -2.95 -9.21 -16.71
C ASP A 169 -4.27 -8.48 -16.96
N VAL A 170 -4.18 -7.18 -17.18
CA VAL A 170 -5.33 -6.32 -17.45
C VAL A 170 -4.98 -5.29 -18.53
N THR A 171 -5.98 -4.64 -19.10
CA THR A 171 -5.78 -3.54 -20.05
C THR A 171 -6.59 -2.33 -19.63
N ILE A 172 -5.98 -1.14 -19.63
CA ILE A 172 -6.71 0.11 -19.46
C ILE A 172 -7.11 0.63 -20.84
N THR A 173 -8.39 0.97 -21.01
CA THR A 173 -8.97 1.51 -22.25
C THR A 173 -9.73 2.80 -21.99
N GLY A 174 -9.59 3.80 -22.86
CA GLY A 174 -10.21 5.12 -22.68
C GLY A 174 -9.50 6.02 -21.65
N GLY A 175 -8.33 5.61 -21.18
CA GLY A 175 -7.38 6.36 -20.36
C GLY A 175 -6.67 7.50 -21.09
N SER A 176 -5.78 8.17 -20.36
CA SER A 176 -4.87 9.14 -20.97
C SER A 176 -3.97 8.45 -22.00
N LYS A 177 -3.70 9.13 -23.11
CA LYS A 177 -2.63 8.73 -24.03
C LYS A 177 -1.34 9.34 -23.48
N LYS A 178 -0.32 8.52 -23.29
CA LYS A 178 1.06 8.97 -23.08
C LYS A 178 1.90 8.49 -24.24
#